data_AF-A0A6G3ZCL1-F1
#
_entry.id   AF-A0A6G3ZCL1-F1
#
_cell.length_a   1.000
_cell.length_b   1.000
_cell.length_c   1.000
_cell.angle_alpha   90.00
_cell.angle_beta   90.00
_cell.angle_gamma   90.00
#
_symmetry.space_group_name_H-M   'P 1'
#
loop_
_entity.id
_entity.type
_entity.pdbx_description
1 polymer ?
#
loop_
_entity_poly.entity_id
_entity_poly.type
_entity_poly.pdbx_seq_one_letter_code
_entity_poly.pdbx_strand_id
1 'polypeptide(L)'
;LSQHPDLCIEIVTGPNLGDCTTAAGRYQFLTTTWLDKAEKYHPRSPTWYSWWSVYSFEAPFQDEVVYRWLTDQSAWGVDISELLRQGRLEEVLSMLSGTWTSLGYGIEDNSVTPYLGQIYQAMLEEELSQLQ
;
A
#
# COMPACT_ATOMS: atom_id res chain seq x y z
N LEU A 1 -7.33 6.11 14.39
CA LEU A 1 -8.45 6.20 13.42
C LEU A 1 -9.23 4.90 13.50
N SER A 2 -10.44 4.93 14.07
CA SER A 2 -11.24 3.70 14.26
C SER A 2 -11.77 3.10 12.96
N GLN A 3 -11.73 3.83 11.86
CA GLN A 3 -12.17 3.40 10.53
C GLN A 3 -11.50 4.22 9.43
N HIS A 4 -11.58 3.72 8.19
CA HIS A 4 -11.22 4.49 7.01
C HIS A 4 -12.08 5.76 6.93
N PRO A 5 -11.50 6.93 6.59
CA PRO A 5 -12.24 8.19 6.63
C PRO A 5 -13.34 8.28 5.58
N ASP A 6 -13.20 7.59 4.44
CA ASP A 6 -14.17 7.58 3.34
C ASP A 6 -14.61 8.99 2.91
N LEU A 7 -13.66 9.91 2.90
CA LEU A 7 -13.88 11.29 2.50
C LEU A 7 -13.58 11.42 1.02
N CYS A 8 -14.54 11.96 0.30
CA CYS A 8 -14.37 12.33 -1.10
C CYS A 8 -13.57 13.63 -1.18
N ILE A 9 -12.29 13.53 -1.57
CA ILE A 9 -11.39 14.67 -1.73
C ILE A 9 -11.14 14.90 -3.23
N GLU A 10 -11.31 16.14 -3.67
CA GLU A 10 -11.07 16.53 -5.06
C GLU A 10 -9.59 16.40 -5.42
N ILE A 11 -9.33 15.82 -6.58
CA ILE A 11 -8.01 15.68 -7.17
C ILE A 11 -7.69 16.99 -7.90
N VAL A 12 -6.68 17.70 -7.39
CA VAL A 12 -6.29 19.04 -7.87
C VAL A 12 -5.16 19.02 -8.91
N THR A 13 -4.65 17.85 -9.28
CA THR A 13 -3.54 17.69 -10.23
C THR A 13 -3.57 16.33 -10.92
N GLY A 14 -2.93 16.20 -12.07
CA GLY A 14 -2.79 14.93 -12.80
C GLY A 14 -3.95 14.60 -13.73
N PRO A 15 -3.97 13.37 -14.30
CA PRO A 15 -4.93 12.97 -15.33
C PRO A 15 -6.39 12.90 -14.86
N ASN A 16 -6.61 12.77 -13.54
CA ASN A 16 -7.93 12.69 -12.91
C ASN A 16 -8.34 14.03 -12.26
N LEU A 17 -7.79 15.16 -12.72
CA LEU A 17 -8.11 16.49 -12.17
C LEU A 17 -9.61 16.77 -12.24
N GLY A 18 -10.20 17.18 -11.11
CA GLY A 18 -11.62 17.41 -10.94
C GLY A 18 -12.43 16.17 -10.56
N ASP A 19 -11.85 14.97 -10.63
CA ASP A 19 -12.44 13.78 -10.02
C ASP A 19 -12.20 13.78 -8.51
N CYS A 20 -12.85 12.83 -7.85
CA CYS A 20 -12.73 12.63 -6.41
C CYS A 20 -12.04 11.30 -6.09
N THR A 21 -11.16 11.31 -5.09
CA THR A 21 -10.55 10.12 -4.50
C THR A 21 -10.92 9.96 -3.03
N THR A 22 -11.00 8.71 -2.57
CA THR A 22 -11.10 8.35 -1.15
C THR A 22 -9.74 7.96 -0.55
N ALA A 23 -8.66 8.07 -1.33
CA ALA A 23 -7.32 7.67 -0.92
C ALA A 23 -6.92 8.27 0.45
N ALA A 24 -6.61 7.41 1.41
CA ALA A 24 -6.22 7.83 2.75
C ALA A 24 -5.10 6.99 3.37
N GLY A 25 -4.49 7.52 4.41
CA GLY A 25 -3.44 6.85 5.17
C GLY A 25 -2.09 6.80 4.46
N ARG A 26 -1.15 6.06 5.06
CA ARG A 26 0.25 5.97 4.62
C ARG A 26 0.35 5.35 3.21
N TYR A 27 -0.53 4.40 2.93
CA TYR A 27 -0.53 3.61 1.69
C TYR A 27 -1.61 4.03 0.70
N GLN A 28 -2.27 5.17 0.93
CA GLN A 28 -3.27 5.77 0.03
C GLN A 28 -4.39 4.79 -0.36
N PHE A 29 -4.91 4.04 0.61
CA PHE A 29 -6.01 3.11 0.36
C PHE A 29 -7.27 3.85 -0.09
N LEU A 30 -7.91 3.34 -1.14
CA LEU A 30 -9.32 3.64 -1.40
C LEU A 30 -10.19 2.93 -0.36
N THR A 31 -11.38 3.47 -0.04
CA THR A 31 -12.30 2.85 0.93
C THR A 31 -12.61 1.40 0.58
N THR A 32 -12.91 1.11 -0.69
CA THR A 32 -13.23 -0.24 -1.17
C THR A 32 -12.05 -1.19 -1.05
N THR A 33 -10.84 -0.74 -1.43
CA THR A 33 -9.61 -1.51 -1.28
C THR A 33 -9.32 -1.79 0.18
N TRP A 34 -9.48 -0.81 1.07
CA TRP A 34 -9.30 -1.04 2.51
C TRP A 34 -10.25 -2.11 3.04
N LEU A 35 -11.54 -2.04 2.71
CA LEU A 35 -12.52 -3.02 3.18
C LEU A 35 -12.20 -4.44 2.69
N ASP A 36 -11.89 -4.60 1.40
CA ASP A 36 -11.52 -5.89 0.80
C ASP A 36 -10.25 -6.49 1.45
N LYS A 37 -9.20 -5.68 1.60
CA LYS A 37 -7.94 -6.17 2.18
C LYS A 37 -8.01 -6.36 3.68
N ALA A 38 -8.73 -5.49 4.40
CA ALA A 38 -8.90 -5.64 5.83
C ALA A 38 -9.74 -6.87 6.18
N GLU A 39 -10.74 -7.23 5.38
CA GLU A 39 -11.49 -8.47 5.57
C GLU A 39 -10.60 -9.72 5.56
N LYS A 40 -9.61 -9.75 4.66
CA LYS A 40 -8.72 -10.91 4.53
C LYS A 40 -7.53 -10.86 5.48
N TYR A 41 -6.96 -9.68 5.75
CA TYR A 41 -5.64 -9.56 6.37
C TYR A 41 -5.63 -8.86 7.72
N HIS A 42 -6.69 -8.16 8.11
CA HIS A 42 -6.69 -7.39 9.36
C HIS A 42 -6.55 -8.33 10.58
N PRO A 43 -5.65 -8.02 11.54
CA PRO A 43 -5.35 -8.93 12.66
C PRO A 43 -6.47 -9.01 13.70
N ARG A 44 -7.40 -8.05 13.68
CA ARG A 44 -8.56 -8.00 14.59
C ARG A 44 -9.83 -8.23 13.79
N SER A 45 -10.77 -8.95 14.39
CA SER A 45 -12.13 -9.04 13.88
C SER A 45 -12.73 -7.64 13.71
N PRO A 46 -13.58 -7.44 12.70
CA PRO A 46 -14.24 -6.16 12.52
C PRO A 46 -15.14 -5.85 13.71
N THR A 47 -15.31 -4.56 13.99
CA THR A 47 -16.47 -4.11 14.76
C THR A 47 -17.66 -4.09 13.81
N TRP A 48 -18.76 -4.70 14.23
CA TRP A 48 -20.00 -4.71 13.46
C TRP A 48 -20.79 -3.44 13.78
N TYR A 49 -21.15 -2.67 12.76
CA TYR A 49 -22.09 -1.55 12.90
C TYR A 49 -23.18 -1.72 11.83
N SER A 50 -24.36 -2.17 12.25
CA SER A 50 -25.45 -2.57 11.33
C SER A 50 -24.99 -3.66 10.33
N TRP A 51 -25.10 -3.43 9.01
CA TRP A 51 -24.74 -4.38 7.94
C TRP A 51 -23.31 -4.24 7.42
N TRP A 52 -22.49 -3.37 8.03
CA TRP A 52 -21.15 -3.07 7.57
C TRP A 52 -20.11 -3.52 8.61
N SER A 53 -19.07 -4.23 8.15
CA SER A 53 -17.88 -4.52 8.94
C SER A 53 -16.94 -3.32 8.92
N VAL A 54 -16.55 -2.84 10.10
CA VAL A 54 -15.61 -1.73 10.27
C VAL A 54 -14.28 -2.27 10.78
N TYR A 55 -13.19 -1.90 10.11
CA TYR A 55 -11.83 -2.27 10.49
C TYR A 55 -11.05 -1.02 10.93
N SER A 56 -10.26 -1.15 11.99
CA SER A 56 -9.46 -0.02 12.51
C SER A 56 -8.43 0.41 11.47
N PHE A 57 -8.40 1.71 11.18
CA PHE A 57 -7.50 2.31 10.21
C PHE A 57 -6.33 3.04 10.88
N GLU A 58 -5.97 2.66 12.10
CA GLU A 58 -4.76 3.14 12.76
C GLU A 58 -3.50 2.67 12.02
N ALA A 59 -2.42 3.47 12.09
CA ALA A 59 -1.18 3.20 11.35
C ALA A 59 -0.65 1.77 11.52
N PRO A 60 -0.61 1.17 12.73
CA PRO A 60 -0.13 -0.21 12.89
C PRO A 60 -0.98 -1.25 12.12
N PHE A 61 -2.29 -1.02 11.96
CA PHE A 61 -3.13 -1.94 11.20
C PHE A 61 -3.01 -1.74 9.70
N GLN A 62 -2.72 -0.52 9.25
CA GLN A 62 -2.38 -0.27 7.85
C GLN A 62 -1.11 -1.05 7.48
N ASP A 63 -0.06 -0.92 8.30
CA ASP A 63 1.21 -1.62 8.10
C ASP A 63 1.01 -3.15 8.12
N GLU A 64 0.27 -3.69 9.08
CA GLU A 64 0.01 -5.14 9.19
C GLU A 64 -0.80 -5.69 8.00
N VAL A 65 -1.86 -4.98 7.57
CA VAL A 65 -2.67 -5.38 6.42
C VAL A 65 -1.82 -5.39 5.15
N VAL A 66 -1.02 -4.35 4.92
CA VAL A 66 -0.13 -4.28 3.75
C VAL A 66 0.93 -5.37 3.81
N TYR A 67 1.58 -5.57 4.97
CA TYR A 67 2.61 -6.58 5.14
C TYR A 67 2.08 -7.99 4.85
N ARG A 68 0.93 -8.36 5.43
CA ARG A 68 0.28 -9.65 5.19
C ARG A 68 -0.17 -9.82 3.74
N TRP A 69 -0.67 -8.75 3.13
CA TRP A 69 -1.06 -8.78 1.73
C TRP A 69 0.15 -8.98 0.82
N LEU A 70 1.24 -8.25 1.02
CA LEU A 70 2.49 -8.36 0.24
C LEU A 70 3.20 -9.72 0.44
N THR A 71 3.01 -10.37 1.58
CA THR A 71 3.59 -11.69 1.88
C THR A 71 2.68 -12.86 1.46
N ASP A 72 1.44 -12.59 1.03
CA ASP A 72 0.53 -13.61 0.51
C ASP A 72 0.89 -13.98 -0.93
N GLN A 73 1.65 -15.05 -1.09
CA GLN A 73 2.05 -15.60 -2.39
C GLN A 73 0.84 -15.95 -3.28
N SER A 74 -0.31 -16.30 -2.70
CA SER A 74 -1.52 -16.60 -3.48
C SER A 74 -2.14 -15.35 -4.11
N ALA A 75 -1.95 -14.18 -3.50
CA ALA A 75 -2.43 -12.91 -4.02
C ALA A 75 -1.55 -12.39 -5.18
N TRP A 76 -0.23 -12.64 -5.11
CA TRP A 76 0.74 -12.08 -6.07
C TRP A 76 1.28 -13.10 -7.07
N GLY A 77 1.06 -14.40 -6.85
CA GLY A 77 1.63 -15.48 -7.68
C GLY A 77 3.14 -15.67 -7.52
N VAL A 78 3.78 -14.89 -6.64
CA VAL A 78 5.22 -14.91 -6.36
C VAL A 78 5.48 -14.64 -4.87
N ASP A 79 6.68 -14.97 -4.40
CA ASP A 79 7.19 -14.51 -3.11
C ASP A 79 7.93 -13.18 -3.28
N ILE A 80 7.26 -12.07 -2.96
CA ILE A 80 7.84 -10.72 -3.07
C ILE A 80 9.07 -10.57 -2.18
N SER A 81 9.07 -11.16 -0.97
CA SER A 81 10.21 -11.06 -0.06
C SER A 81 11.44 -11.76 -0.63
N GLU A 82 11.23 -12.88 -1.30
CA GLU A 82 12.30 -13.61 -1.97
C GLU A 82 12.85 -12.84 -3.19
N LEU A 83 11.98 -12.23 -4.00
CA LEU A 83 12.42 -11.37 -5.11
C LEU A 83 13.28 -10.20 -4.61
N LEU A 84 12.88 -9.55 -3.52
CA LEU A 84 13.64 -8.46 -2.91
C LEU A 84 15.01 -8.94 -2.41
N ARG A 85 15.08 -10.09 -1.72
CA ARG A 85 16.36 -10.69 -1.29
C ARG A 85 17.30 -11.04 -2.45
N GLN A 86 16.74 -11.38 -3.61
CA GLN A 86 17.50 -11.63 -4.84
C GLN A 86 17.91 -10.34 -5.57
N GLY A 87 17.58 -9.16 -5.04
CA GLY A 87 17.88 -7.88 -5.67
C GLY A 87 16.99 -7.55 -6.87
N ARG A 88 15.88 -8.27 -7.07
CA ARG A 88 14.94 -8.07 -8.20
C ARG A 88 13.97 -6.92 -7.93
N LEU A 89 14.49 -5.78 -7.48
CA LEU A 89 13.69 -4.62 -7.04
C LEU A 89 12.81 -4.06 -8.15
N GLU A 90 13.34 -3.86 -9.36
CA GLU A 90 12.57 -3.29 -10.49
C GLU A 90 11.37 -4.15 -10.86
N GLU A 91 11.49 -5.48 -10.76
CA GLU A 91 10.38 -6.39 -11.01
C GLU A 91 9.30 -6.28 -9.94
N VAL A 92 9.69 -6.14 -8.67
CA VAL A 92 8.74 -5.90 -7.59
C VAL A 92 8.04 -4.56 -7.79
N LEU A 93 8.77 -3.48 -8.09
CA LEU A 93 8.17 -2.16 -8.35
C LEU A 93 7.20 -2.20 -9.52
N SER A 94 7.57 -2.85 -10.63
CA SER A 94 6.71 -3.03 -11.79
C SER A 94 5.43 -3.80 -11.44
N MET A 95 5.53 -4.88 -10.67
CA MET A 95 4.38 -5.68 -10.25
C MET A 95 3.42 -4.90 -9.34
N LEU A 96 3.98 -4.12 -8.41
CA LEU A 96 3.20 -3.35 -7.43
C LEU A 96 2.59 -2.06 -8.02
N SER A 97 3.09 -1.58 -9.16
CA SER A 97 2.64 -0.33 -9.80
C SER A 97 1.14 -0.29 -10.13
N GLY A 98 0.54 -1.44 -10.44
CA GLY A 98 -0.90 -1.54 -10.69
C GLY A 98 -1.76 -1.33 -9.43
N THR A 99 -1.17 -1.46 -8.25
CA THR A 99 -1.82 -1.21 -6.96
C THR A 99 -1.48 0.19 -6.42
N TRP A 100 -0.20 0.58 -6.51
CA TRP A 100 0.27 1.89 -6.09
C TRP A 100 0.84 2.63 -7.30
N THR A 101 0.02 3.47 -7.93
CA THR A 101 0.39 4.24 -9.14
C THR A 101 1.59 5.17 -8.89
N SER A 102 1.82 5.57 -7.64
CA SER A 102 2.97 6.38 -7.24
C SER A 102 4.32 5.65 -7.34
N LEU A 103 4.35 4.32 -7.52
CA LEU A 103 5.58 3.55 -7.72
C LEU A 103 6.15 3.67 -9.15
N GLY A 104 5.50 4.43 -10.04
CA GLY A 104 5.89 4.54 -11.45
C GLY A 104 5.25 3.47 -12.31
N TYR A 105 5.74 3.30 -13.55
CA TYR A 105 5.24 2.31 -14.53
C TYR A 105 3.75 2.47 -14.95
N GLY A 106 3.08 3.56 -14.53
CA GLY A 106 1.70 3.94 -14.87
C GLY A 106 1.59 5.31 -15.55
N ILE A 107 0.39 5.91 -15.53
CA ILE A 107 0.08 7.19 -16.21
C ILE A 107 0.46 8.46 -15.43
N GLU A 108 0.94 8.31 -14.19
CA GLU A 108 1.29 9.43 -13.32
C GLU A 108 2.81 9.57 -13.22
N ASP A 109 3.35 10.66 -13.74
CA ASP A 109 4.76 11.03 -13.53
C ASP A 109 4.95 11.42 -12.05
N ASN A 110 5.50 10.51 -11.24
CA ASN A 110 5.98 10.84 -9.90
C ASN A 110 7.47 11.19 -9.96
N SER A 111 7.82 12.42 -9.54
CA SER A 111 9.20 12.91 -9.50
C SER A 111 10.12 12.06 -8.62
N VAL A 112 9.55 11.27 -7.70
CA VAL A 112 10.28 10.35 -6.82
C VAL A 112 10.58 9.00 -7.49
N THR A 113 9.82 8.58 -8.51
CA THR A 113 9.97 7.26 -9.17
C THR A 113 11.42 6.93 -9.56
N PRO A 114 12.20 7.84 -10.19
CA PRO A 114 13.59 7.55 -10.56
C PRO A 114 14.51 7.29 -9.36
N TYR A 115 14.11 7.71 -8.17
CA TYR A 115 14.88 7.61 -6.93
C TYR A 115 14.42 6.48 -6.02
N LEU A 116 13.32 5.77 -6.33
CA LEU A 116 12.77 4.71 -5.48
C LEU A 116 13.78 3.60 -5.21
N GLY A 117 14.57 3.23 -6.22
CA GLY A 117 15.66 2.26 -6.05
C GLY A 117 16.70 2.69 -5.02
N GLN A 118 17.10 3.96 -5.06
CA GLN A 118 18.08 4.53 -4.13
C GLN A 118 17.52 4.65 -2.71
N ILE A 119 16.26 5.11 -2.59
CA ILE A 119 15.55 5.23 -1.31
C ILE A 119 15.43 3.85 -0.65
N TYR A 120 15.03 2.83 -1.42
CA TYR A 120 14.94 1.46 -0.92
C TYR A 120 16.27 0.95 -0.36
N GLN A 121 17.37 1.13 -1.11
CA GLN A 121 18.68 0.65 -0.66
C GLN A 121 19.16 1.39 0.59
N ALA A 122 19.00 2.71 0.66
CA ALA A 122 19.37 3.49 1.83
C ALA A 122 18.59 3.04 3.08
N MET A 123 17.29 2.81 2.96
CA MET A 123 16.46 2.29 4.05
C MET A 123 16.87 0.86 4.45
N LEU A 124 17.14 -0.01 3.48
CA LEU A 124 17.56 -1.39 3.75
C LEU A 124 18.90 -1.42 4.50
N GLU A 125 19.87 -0.62 4.08
CA GLU A 125 21.17 -0.49 4.75
C GLU A 125 21.01 0.01 6.20
N GLU A 126 20.16 1.01 6.41
CA GLU A 126 19.85 1.54 7.74
C GLU A 126 19.24 0.45 8.65
N GLU A 127 18.20 -0.24 8.19
CA GLU A 127 17.52 -1.30 8.95
C GLU A 127 18.47 -2.47 9.27
N LEU A 128 19.31 -2.89 8.32
CA LEU A 128 20.30 -3.95 8.54
C LEU A 128 21.37 -3.54 9.55
N SER A 129 21.77 -2.27 9.58
CA SER A 129 22.74 -1.76 10.55
C SER A 129 22.21 -1.75 11.99
N GLN A 130 20.89 -1.64 12.18
CA GLN A 130 20.25 -1.67 13.49
C GLN A 130 20.14 -3.09 14.07
N LEU A 131 20.33 -4.13 13.25
CA LEU A 131 20.28 -5.53 13.64
C LEU A 131 21.67 -6.09 14.04
N GLN A 132 22.74 -5.30 13.89
CA GLN A 132 24.13 -5.68 14.20
C GLN A 132 24.57 -5.15 15.58
#